data_AF-X1F6U8-F1
#
_entry.id   AF-X1F6U8-F1
#
_cell.length_a   1.000
_cell.length_b   1.000
_cell.length_c   1.000
_cell.angle_alpha   90.00
_cell.angle_beta   90.00
_cell.angle_gamma   90.00
#
_symmetry.space_group_name_H-M   'P 1'
#
loop_
_entity.id
_entity.type
_entity.pdbx_description
1 polymer ?
#
loop_
_entity_poly.entity_id
_entity_poly.type
_entity_poly.pdbx_seq_one_letter_code
_entity_poly.pdbx_strand_id
1 'polypeptide(L)'
;SKSREICPKVYTTGGIEGSLPIGKMKISIKEQSLIISTINGLVVITGCAHSGINKILNSANKLGEIYALLGGFHDFDEYNLLKNISLIVPIHCTKNKKKILTLFPKNCVEGGVGYQLNM
;
A
#
# COMPACT_ATOMS: atom_id res chain seq x y z
N SER A 1 8.21 11.83 9.06
CA SER A 1 9.55 11.25 9.33
C SER A 1 9.97 10.47 8.08
N LYS A 2 11.26 10.24 7.87
CA LYS A 2 11.77 9.52 6.67
C LYS A 2 11.63 8.00 6.84
N SER A 3 11.71 7.27 5.74
CA SER A 3 11.81 5.81 5.76
C SER A 3 13.07 5.37 6.50
N ARG A 4 12.95 4.31 7.30
CA ARG A 4 14.07 3.75 8.08
C ARG A 4 13.87 2.26 8.35
N GLU A 5 14.97 1.54 8.53
CA GLU A 5 14.95 0.15 8.99
C GLU A 5 14.54 0.09 10.47
N ILE A 6 13.70 -0.87 10.82
CA ILE A 6 13.25 -1.16 12.19
C ILE A 6 14.00 -2.38 12.72
N CYS A 7 14.10 -3.43 11.91
CA CYS A 7 14.90 -4.63 12.13
C CYS A 7 15.33 -5.18 10.76
N PRO A 8 16.26 -6.16 10.70
CA PRO A 8 16.83 -6.62 9.44
C PRO A 8 15.78 -6.89 8.37
N LYS A 9 15.89 -6.22 7.23
CA LYS A 9 14.98 -6.32 6.06
C LYS A 9 13.55 -5.81 6.28
N VAL A 10 13.27 -5.18 7.40
CA VAL A 10 11.94 -4.62 7.72
C VAL A 10 12.06 -3.12 7.96
N TYR A 11 11.32 -2.36 7.17
CA TYR A 11 11.37 -0.90 7.15
C TYR A 11 10.00 -0.31 7.40
N THR A 12 9.97 0.93 7.89
CA THR A 12 8.79 1.78 7.89
C THR A 12 8.96 2.87 6.85
N THR A 13 7.87 3.35 6.27
CA THR A 13 7.85 4.62 5.51
C THR A 13 8.16 5.83 6.39
N GLY A 14 8.11 5.66 7.72
CA GLY A 14 7.92 6.76 8.65
C GLY A 14 6.50 7.32 8.53
N GLY A 15 6.21 8.33 9.35
CA GLY A 15 4.92 9.00 9.32
C GLY A 15 4.80 9.93 8.11
N ILE A 16 3.83 9.64 7.25
CA ILE A 16 3.40 10.40 6.07
C ILE A 16 2.09 11.11 6.41
N GLU A 17 2.03 12.42 6.11
CA GLU A 17 0.82 13.21 6.31
C GLU A 17 -0.26 12.84 5.28
N GLY A 18 -1.45 12.60 5.80
CA GLY A 18 -2.67 12.30 5.08
C GLY A 18 -3.83 13.08 5.68
N SER A 19 -5.03 12.71 5.24
CA SER A 19 -6.21 13.43 5.66
C SER A 19 -7.45 12.56 5.65
N LEU A 20 -8.31 12.73 6.65
CA LEU A 20 -9.56 12.01 6.76
C LEU A 20 -10.74 13.01 6.75
N PRO A 21 -11.75 12.82 5.88
CA PRO A 21 -12.98 13.59 5.95
C PRO A 21 -13.85 13.12 7.12
N ILE A 22 -14.27 14.06 7.97
CA ILE A 22 -15.25 13.86 9.05
C ILE A 22 -16.35 14.90 8.85
N GLY A 23 -17.48 14.47 8.27
CA GLY A 23 -18.55 15.38 7.86
C GLY A 23 -18.05 16.37 6.80
N LYS A 24 -18.17 17.68 7.10
CA LYS A 24 -17.67 18.77 6.24
C LYS A 24 -16.23 19.19 6.56
N MET A 25 -15.59 18.55 7.53
CA MET A 25 -14.22 18.90 7.96
C MET A 25 -13.21 17.88 7.44
N LYS A 26 -11.96 18.31 7.29
CA LYS A 26 -10.83 17.47 6.91
C LYS A 26 -9.78 17.53 8.02
N ILE A 27 -9.56 16.42 8.71
CA ILE A 27 -8.57 16.34 9.78
C ILE A 27 -7.24 15.81 9.24
N SER A 28 -6.13 16.30 9.77
CA SER A 28 -4.81 15.74 9.48
C SER A 28 -4.65 14.41 10.20
N ILE A 29 -4.18 13.39 9.49
CA ILE A 29 -3.82 12.10 10.06
C ILE A 29 -2.43 11.73 9.57
N LYS A 30 -1.59 11.24 10.48
CA LYS A 30 -0.26 10.74 10.15
C LYS A 30 -0.30 9.23 10.10
N GLU A 31 0.04 8.66 8.97
CA GLU A 31 0.05 7.21 8.77
C GLU A 31 1.46 6.71 8.47
N GLN A 32 1.70 5.43 8.72
CA GLN A 32 2.92 4.74 8.30
C GLN A 32 2.56 3.40 7.66
N SER A 33 3.40 2.93 6.75
CA SER A 33 3.28 1.62 6.13
C SER A 33 4.52 0.78 6.41
N LEU A 34 4.33 -0.54 6.45
CA LEU A 34 5.39 -1.52 6.64
C LEU A 34 5.96 -1.91 5.27
N ILE A 35 7.26 -2.08 5.19
CA ILE A 35 7.96 -2.53 3.99
C ILE A 35 8.84 -3.70 4.39
N ILE A 36 8.72 -4.83 3.69
CA ILE A 36 9.52 -6.02 3.92
C ILE A 36 10.35 -6.29 2.66
N SER A 37 11.67 -6.38 2.82
CA SER A 37 12.58 -6.74 1.72
C SER A 37 12.67 -8.26 1.60
N THR A 38 12.33 -8.76 0.41
CA THR A 38 12.33 -10.18 0.05
C THR A 38 13.23 -10.43 -1.15
N ILE A 39 13.46 -11.71 -1.49
CA ILE A 39 14.20 -12.06 -2.70
C ILE A 39 13.50 -11.61 -3.99
N ASN A 40 12.17 -11.44 -3.96
CA ASN A 40 11.37 -11.02 -5.11
C ASN A 40 11.26 -9.49 -5.24
N GLY A 41 11.76 -8.74 -4.25
CA GLY A 41 11.62 -7.28 -4.13
C GLY A 41 10.88 -6.85 -2.87
N LEU A 42 10.43 -5.60 -2.83
CA LEU A 42 9.77 -5.02 -1.66
C LEU A 42 8.29 -5.39 -1.59
N VAL A 43 7.86 -5.85 -0.43
CA VAL A 43 6.46 -6.06 -0.07
C VAL A 43 6.01 -4.88 0.79
N VAL A 44 5.07 -4.09 0.29
CA VAL A 44 4.51 -2.92 0.97
C VAL A 44 3.15 -3.26 1.56
N ILE A 45 3.00 -3.07 2.87
CA ILE A 45 1.75 -3.33 3.61
C ILE A 45 1.23 -2.00 4.18
N THR A 46 0.05 -1.61 3.71
CA THR A 46 -0.66 -0.41 4.16
C THR A 46 -1.80 -0.75 5.12
N GLY A 47 -2.09 0.16 6.05
CA GLY A 47 -3.33 0.19 6.82
C GLY A 47 -4.52 0.60 5.94
N CYS A 48 -4.90 1.88 5.96
CA CYS A 48 -5.94 2.42 5.08
C CYS A 48 -5.44 3.35 3.96
N ALA A 49 -4.23 3.90 4.04
CA ALA A 49 -3.66 4.81 3.05
C ALA A 49 -4.43 6.14 2.85
N HIS A 50 -4.96 6.75 3.91
CA HIS A 50 -5.45 8.14 3.88
C HIS A 50 -4.38 9.16 3.49
N SER A 51 -3.10 8.79 3.61
CA SER A 51 -1.94 9.54 3.13
C SER A 51 -1.76 9.51 1.61
N GLY A 52 -2.39 8.56 0.92
CA GLY A 52 -2.29 8.32 -0.51
C GLY A 52 -1.26 7.24 -0.85
N ILE A 53 -1.65 6.30 -1.71
CA ILE A 53 -0.78 5.21 -2.18
C ILE A 53 0.44 5.76 -2.90
N ASN A 54 0.31 6.83 -3.69
CA ASN A 54 1.43 7.48 -4.37
C ASN A 54 2.58 7.86 -3.41
N LYS A 55 2.28 8.45 -2.25
CA LYS A 55 3.29 8.82 -1.25
C LYS A 55 3.94 7.60 -0.60
N ILE A 56 3.14 6.57 -0.33
CA ILE A 56 3.61 5.30 0.24
C ILE A 56 4.58 4.63 -0.74
N LEU A 57 4.19 4.46 -2.00
CA LEU A 57 5.03 3.88 -3.05
C LEU A 57 6.30 4.71 -3.30
N ASN A 58 6.19 6.04 -3.34
CA ASN A 58 7.35 6.93 -3.46
C ASN A 58 8.32 6.81 -2.28
N SER A 59 7.84 6.49 -1.08
CA SER A 59 8.70 6.21 0.06
C SER A 59 9.38 4.84 -0.07
N ALA A 60 8.66 3.82 -0.53
CA ALA A 60 9.18 2.46 -0.67
C ALA A 60 10.18 2.34 -1.84
N ASN A 61 9.92 2.98 -2.98
CA ASN A 61 10.80 2.98 -4.16
C ASN A 61 12.21 3.54 -3.89
N LYS A 62 12.40 4.27 -2.78
CA LYS A 62 13.73 4.73 -2.34
C LYS A 62 14.60 3.60 -1.77
N LEU A 63 13.99 2.47 -1.41
CA LEU A 63 14.65 1.32 -0.80
C LEU A 63 14.89 0.18 -1.81
N GLY A 64 14.19 0.17 -2.95
CA GLY A 64 14.24 -0.90 -3.95
C GLY A 64 12.97 -1.00 -4.79
N GLU A 65 12.91 -1.99 -5.67
CA GLU A 65 11.75 -2.23 -6.52
C GLU A 65 10.58 -2.86 -5.75
N ILE A 66 9.36 -2.38 -5.99
CA ILE A 66 8.16 -2.85 -5.31
C ILE A 66 7.61 -4.08 -6.05
N TYR A 67 7.68 -5.21 -5.37
CA TYR A 67 7.11 -6.47 -5.84
C TYR A 67 5.61 -6.55 -5.55
N ALA A 68 5.22 -6.23 -4.32
CA ALA A 68 3.85 -6.39 -3.86
C ALA A 68 3.30 -5.19 -3.07
N LEU A 69 2.00 -4.92 -3.23
CA LEU A 69 1.25 -3.94 -2.44
C LEU A 69 -0.01 -4.59 -1.85
N LEU A 70 -0.10 -4.60 -0.53
CA LEU A 70 -1.20 -5.22 0.23
C LEU A 70 -1.81 -4.24 1.22
N GLY A 71 -3.13 -4.34 1.42
CA GLY A 71 -3.82 -3.60 2.48
C GLY A 71 -4.99 -2.75 1.99
N GLY A 72 -5.39 -1.78 2.81
CA GLY A 72 -6.42 -0.80 2.46
C GLY A 72 -5.84 0.35 1.63
N PHE A 73 -6.51 0.67 0.52
CA PHE A 73 -6.14 1.73 -0.42
C PHE A 73 -7.14 2.91 -0.39
N HIS A 74 -8.06 2.92 0.58
CA HIS A 74 -9.13 3.92 0.72
C HIS A 74 -9.88 4.22 -0.60
N ASP A 75 -9.88 5.48 -1.04
CA ASP A 75 -10.51 6.00 -2.26
C ASP A 75 -9.56 6.10 -3.47
N PHE A 76 -8.41 5.41 -3.42
CA PHE A 76 -7.41 5.40 -4.49
C PHE A 76 -8.00 5.15 -5.89
N ASP A 77 -7.64 6.01 -6.84
CA ASP A 77 -8.07 5.97 -8.23
C ASP A 77 -6.95 6.23 -9.27
N GLU A 78 -5.69 6.40 -8.82
CA GLU A 78 -4.51 6.59 -9.69
C GLU A 78 -3.97 5.25 -10.23
N TYR A 79 -4.82 4.45 -10.87
CA TYR A 79 -4.53 3.05 -11.26
C TYR A 79 -3.23 2.84 -12.04
N ASN A 80 -2.73 3.85 -12.77
CA ASN A 80 -1.46 3.78 -13.48
C ASN A 80 -0.27 3.44 -12.57
N LEU A 81 -0.33 3.82 -11.29
CA LEU A 81 0.72 3.51 -10.31
C LEU A 81 0.82 2.01 -9.98
N LEU A 82 -0.22 1.23 -10.30
CA LEU A 82 -0.26 -0.21 -10.04
C LEU A 82 0.31 -1.05 -11.19
N LYS A 83 0.54 -0.46 -12.38
CA LYS A 83 0.87 -1.20 -13.62
C LYS A 83 2.12 -2.07 -13.52
N ASN A 84 3.11 -1.65 -12.75
CA ASN A 84 4.40 -2.33 -12.63
C ASN A 84 4.53 -3.15 -11.33
N ILE A 85 3.46 -3.26 -10.55
CA ILE A 85 3.45 -4.06 -9.32
C ILE A 85 3.04 -5.48 -9.69
N SER A 86 3.85 -6.46 -9.29
CA SER A 86 3.64 -7.87 -9.64
C SER A 86 2.49 -8.50 -8.87
N LEU A 87 2.25 -8.05 -7.63
CA LEU A 87 1.18 -8.55 -6.78
C LEU A 87 0.45 -7.42 -6.05
N ILE A 88 -0.87 -7.35 -6.21
CA ILE A 88 -1.75 -6.34 -5.61
C ILE A 88 -2.85 -7.07 -4.84
N VAL A 89 -3.00 -6.74 -3.56
CA VAL A 89 -4.02 -7.36 -2.68
C VAL A 89 -4.85 -6.27 -2.00
N PRO A 90 -5.87 -5.71 -2.69
CA PRO A 90 -6.68 -4.62 -2.15
C PRO A 90 -7.73 -5.16 -1.18
N ILE A 91 -7.58 -4.87 0.12
CA ILE A 91 -8.46 -5.38 1.19
C ILE A 91 -9.06 -4.26 2.04
N HIS A 92 -9.79 -4.61 3.10
CA HIS A 92 -10.35 -3.69 4.09
C HIS A 92 -11.12 -2.50 3.49
N CYS A 93 -10.65 -1.26 3.68
CA CYS A 93 -11.34 0.00 3.35
C CYS A 93 -11.20 0.44 1.88
N THR A 94 -10.59 -0.38 1.01
CA THR A 94 -10.48 -0.07 -0.42
C THR A 94 -11.86 0.02 -1.07
N LYS A 95 -12.25 1.19 -1.57
CA LYS A 95 -13.54 1.42 -2.24
C LYS A 95 -13.57 0.78 -3.63
N ASN A 96 -12.47 0.90 -4.38
CA ASN A 96 -12.40 0.53 -5.79
C ASN A 96 -11.96 -0.93 -6.04
N LYS A 97 -12.14 -1.87 -5.09
CA LYS A 97 -11.64 -3.27 -5.19
C LYS A 97 -12.00 -3.95 -6.51
N LYS A 98 -13.29 -3.97 -6.84
CA LYS A 98 -13.79 -4.61 -8.08
C LYS A 98 -13.12 -4.02 -9.32
N LYS A 99 -12.99 -2.69 -9.39
CA LYS A 99 -12.35 -2.01 -10.51
C LYS A 99 -10.86 -2.34 -10.61
N ILE A 100 -10.14 -2.40 -9.49
CA ILE A 100 -8.72 -2.78 -9.47
C ILE A 100 -8.56 -4.23 -9.95
N LEU A 101 -9.40 -5.15 -9.47
CA LEU A 101 -9.40 -6.55 -9.93
C LEU A 101 -9.67 -6.66 -11.44
N THR A 102 -10.64 -5.91 -11.96
CA THR A 102 -10.94 -5.90 -13.41
C THR A 102 -9.80 -5.31 -14.25
N LEU A 103 -9.11 -4.27 -13.78
CA LEU A 103 -8.02 -3.62 -14.51
C LEU A 103 -6.72 -4.42 -14.49
N PHE A 104 -6.48 -5.21 -13.44
CA PHE A 104 -5.23 -5.94 -13.23
C PHE A 104 -5.44 -7.44 -12.96
N PRO A 105 -6.15 -8.18 -13.82
CA PRO A 105 -6.55 -9.56 -13.54
C PRO A 105 -5.39 -10.55 -13.42
N LYS A 106 -4.19 -10.19 -13.92
CA LYS A 106 -2.98 -11.02 -13.83
C LYS A 106 -2.17 -10.79 -12.56
N ASN A 107 -2.29 -9.61 -11.96
CA ASN A 107 -1.41 -9.15 -10.88
C ASN A 107 -2.20 -8.82 -9.61
N CYS A 108 -3.53 -8.82 -9.65
CA CYS A 108 -4.39 -8.49 -8.52
C CYS A 108 -5.17 -9.72 -8.08
N VAL A 109 -5.14 -10.00 -6.78
CA VAL A 109 -5.83 -11.15 -6.18
C VAL A 109 -6.72 -10.70 -5.03
N GLU A 110 -7.81 -11.43 -4.80
CA GLU A 110 -8.66 -11.21 -3.64
C GLU A 110 -7.93 -11.71 -2.38
N GLY A 111 -7.87 -10.85 -1.37
CA GLY A 111 -7.40 -11.20 -0.03
C GLY A 111 -8.54 -11.18 0.99
N GLY A 112 -8.22 -11.35 2.27
CA GLY A 112 -9.23 -11.34 3.34
C GLY A 112 -8.75 -12.05 4.59
N VAL A 113 -9.68 -12.30 5.51
CA VAL A 113 -9.40 -13.11 6.71
C VAL A 113 -8.97 -14.50 6.27
N GLY A 114 -7.87 -15.01 6.85
CA GLY A 114 -7.31 -16.31 6.52
C GLY A 114 -6.50 -16.36 5.22
N TYR A 115 -6.37 -15.25 4.49
CA TYR A 115 -5.50 -15.18 3.32
C TYR A 115 -4.03 -15.39 3.74
N GLN A 116 -3.36 -16.31 3.05
CA GLN A 116 -1.94 -16.60 3.24
C GLN A 116 -1.21 -16.32 1.93
N LEU A 117 -0.07 -15.65 2.06
CA LEU A 117 0.80 -15.34 0.92
C LEU A 117 2.16 -15.99 1.17
N ASN A 118 2.51 -16.94 0.32
CA ASN A 118 3.80 -17.62 0.32
C ASN A 118 4.68 -16.95 -0.75
N MET A 119 5.88 -16.53 -0.37
CA MET A 119 6.80 -15.75 -1.21
C MET A 119 8.24 -16.21 -1.02
#